data_AF-A0A0R3WG22-F1
#
_entry.id   AF-A0A0R3WG22-F1
#
_cell.length_a   1.000
_cell.length_b   1.000
_cell.length_c   1.000
_cell.angle_alpha   90.00
_cell.angle_beta   90.00
_cell.angle_gamma   90.00
#
_symmetry.space_group_name_H-M   'P 1'
#
loop_
_entity.id
_entity.type
_entity.pdbx_description
1 polymer ?
#
loop_
_entity_poly.entity_id
_entity_poly.type
_entity_poly.pdbx_seq_one_letter_code
_entity_poly.pdbx_strand_id
1 'polypeptide(L)'
;MGTLTTVIPSLMKHPESVGLSRIVDNYGSFWYATAALKSDEAELPYQITKDQLAYLQLSSETASQKLVIGCRYYDPGDKVILLGDGNQALSLNATDSVLVVIDVLENSCSSRSYRGEMVIQLRTQMTSMLPIRDVLLPTPTSRDAEVSVEPGAVLFSGTVEGAPIGIDQLYATDVSRYHAFKR
;
A
#
# COMPACT_ATOMS: atom_id res chain seq x y z
N MET A 1 9.16 -8.08 25.22
CA MET A 1 7.98 -8.84 24.80
C MET A 1 7.83 -8.63 23.30
N GLY A 2 7.80 -9.70 22.51
CA GLY A 2 7.65 -9.59 21.05
C GLY A 2 6.23 -9.21 20.67
N THR A 3 6.07 -8.36 19.67
CA THR A 3 4.76 -8.01 19.10
C THR A 3 4.08 -9.27 18.55
N LEU A 4 2.88 -9.57 19.02
CA LEU A 4 2.04 -10.63 18.46
C LEU A 4 1.47 -10.11 17.13
N THR A 5 2.14 -10.44 16.04
CA THR A 5 1.75 -10.05 14.68
C THR A 5 1.27 -11.28 13.91
N THR A 6 0.05 -11.22 13.38
CA THR A 6 -0.47 -12.23 12.45
C THR A 6 -0.09 -11.84 11.02
N VAL A 7 0.56 -12.75 10.30
CA VAL A 7 1.04 -12.54 8.93
C VAL A 7 0.21 -13.37 7.96
N ILE A 8 -0.42 -12.72 7.01
CA ILE A 8 -1.23 -13.34 5.95
C ILE A 8 -0.48 -13.21 4.62
N PRO A 9 0.06 -14.29 4.05
CA PRO A 9 0.78 -14.22 2.80
C PRO A 9 -0.17 -14.00 1.61
N SER A 10 0.34 -13.32 0.57
CA SER A 10 -0.31 -13.36 -0.74
C SER A 10 -0.18 -14.75 -1.36
N LEU A 11 -1.19 -15.15 -2.14
CA LEU A 11 -1.15 -16.35 -2.97
C LEU A 11 -0.57 -16.07 -4.37
N MET A 12 -0.26 -14.81 -4.69
CA MET A 12 0.31 -14.42 -5.97
C MET A 12 1.80 -14.77 -6.00
N LYS A 13 2.17 -15.81 -6.75
CA LYS A 13 3.57 -16.28 -6.87
C LYS A 13 4.33 -15.67 -8.03
N HIS A 14 3.63 -15.38 -9.13
CA HIS A 14 4.21 -14.82 -10.34
C HIS A 14 3.24 -13.74 -10.85
N PRO A 15 3.56 -12.46 -10.65
CA PRO A 15 2.69 -11.38 -11.12
C PRO A 15 2.73 -11.32 -12.64
N GLU A 16 1.56 -11.33 -13.28
CA GLU A 16 1.42 -11.26 -14.73
C GLU A 16 1.73 -9.83 -15.21
N SER A 17 2.66 -9.70 -16.14
CA SER A 17 2.91 -8.43 -16.81
C SER A 17 1.74 -8.05 -17.71
N VAL A 18 1.15 -6.88 -17.45
CA VAL A 18 0.08 -6.28 -18.24
C VAL A 18 0.66 -5.16 -19.09
N GLY A 19 0.51 -5.27 -20.40
CA GLY A 19 0.84 -4.21 -21.36
C GLY A 19 -0.39 -3.71 -22.10
N LEU A 20 -0.20 -2.76 -23.02
CA LEU A 20 -1.28 -2.09 -23.75
C LEU A 20 -2.24 -3.06 -24.47
N SER A 21 -1.74 -4.18 -24.99
CA SER A 21 -2.56 -5.17 -25.71
C SER A 21 -3.59 -5.90 -24.83
N ARG A 22 -3.38 -5.93 -23.51
CA ARG A 22 -4.31 -6.54 -22.54
C ARG A 22 -5.32 -5.53 -21.99
N ILE A 23 -5.11 -4.24 -22.22
CA ILE A 23 -5.96 -3.14 -21.74
C ILE A 23 -6.79 -2.66 -22.94
N VAL A 24 -7.66 -3.54 -23.43
CA VAL A 24 -8.57 -3.21 -24.53
C VAL A 24 -9.69 -2.36 -23.93
N ASP A 25 -9.88 -1.14 -24.44
CA ASP A 25 -10.99 -0.21 -24.15
C ASP A 25 -10.87 0.75 -22.94
N ASN A 26 -9.87 0.62 -22.07
CA ASN A 26 -9.67 1.57 -20.97
C ASN A 26 -8.67 2.68 -21.32
N TYR A 27 -9.17 3.76 -21.92
CA TYR A 27 -8.40 4.99 -22.12
C TYR A 27 -8.31 5.79 -20.82
N GLY A 28 -7.12 5.85 -20.23
CA GLY A 28 -6.81 6.69 -19.07
C GLY A 28 -6.24 5.88 -17.91
N SER A 29 -6.98 4.91 -17.40
CA SER A 29 -6.56 4.05 -16.30
C SER A 29 -7.26 2.69 -16.33
N PHE A 30 -6.67 1.68 -15.71
CA PHE A 30 -7.21 0.33 -15.63
C PHE A 30 -6.94 -0.30 -14.26
N TRP A 31 -7.81 -1.23 -13.86
CA TRP A 31 -7.65 -2.07 -12.69
C TRP A 31 -6.72 -3.24 -13.00
N TYR A 32 -5.64 -3.39 -12.24
CA TYR A 32 -4.61 -4.39 -12.55
C TYR A 32 -5.14 -5.82 -12.42
N ALA A 33 -5.85 -6.16 -11.33
CA ALA A 33 -6.32 -7.51 -11.10
C ALA A 33 -7.27 -7.96 -12.23
N THR A 34 -8.17 -7.07 -12.66
CA THR A 34 -9.05 -7.32 -13.81
C THR A 34 -8.28 -7.65 -15.08
N ALA A 35 -7.27 -6.84 -15.42
CA ALA A 35 -6.47 -7.04 -16.64
C ALA A 35 -5.51 -8.24 -16.56
N ALA A 36 -4.91 -8.49 -15.40
CA ALA A 36 -3.96 -9.57 -15.16
C ALA A 36 -4.65 -10.94 -15.07
N LEU A 37 -5.76 -11.01 -14.35
CA LEU A 37 -6.51 -12.25 -14.08
C LEU A 37 -7.67 -12.50 -15.03
N LYS A 38 -7.97 -11.53 -15.93
CA LYS A 38 -9.01 -11.63 -16.98
C LYS A 38 -10.41 -11.91 -16.43
N SER A 39 -10.77 -11.23 -15.35
CA SER A 39 -12.07 -11.35 -14.68
C SER A 39 -12.47 -10.01 -14.09
N ASP A 40 -13.70 -9.56 -14.31
CA ASP A 40 -14.18 -8.26 -13.81
C ASP A 40 -14.27 -8.22 -12.27
N GLU A 41 -14.46 -9.39 -11.65
CA GLU A 41 -14.51 -9.56 -10.18
C GLU A 41 -13.15 -10.01 -9.60
N ALA A 42 -12.07 -9.86 -10.36
CA ALA A 42 -10.74 -10.25 -9.91
C ALA A 42 -10.25 -9.39 -8.75
N GLU A 43 -9.67 -10.04 -7.74
CA GLU A 43 -8.97 -9.40 -6.63
C GLU A 43 -7.59 -10.04 -6.45
N LEU A 44 -6.65 -9.28 -5.89
CA LEU A 44 -5.36 -9.79 -5.44
C LEU A 44 -5.57 -10.86 -4.36
N PRO A 45 -4.97 -12.05 -4.51
CA PRO A 45 -5.31 -13.20 -3.68
C PRO A 45 -4.45 -13.30 -2.42
N TYR A 46 -5.06 -13.72 -1.31
CA TYR A 46 -4.41 -13.93 0.00
C TYR A 46 -4.85 -15.24 0.64
N GLN A 47 -3.98 -15.82 1.47
CA GLN A 47 -4.25 -17.10 2.15
C GLN A 47 -5.12 -16.92 3.40
N ILE A 48 -6.32 -16.37 3.23
CA ILE A 48 -7.30 -16.16 4.31
C ILE A 48 -8.73 -16.11 3.73
N THR A 49 -9.73 -16.61 4.46
CA THR A 49 -11.13 -16.45 4.07
C THR A 49 -11.67 -15.07 4.48
N LYS A 50 -12.79 -14.62 3.87
CA LYS A 50 -13.41 -13.34 4.23
C LYS A 50 -13.84 -13.29 5.71
N ASP A 51 -14.39 -14.37 6.25
CA ASP A 51 -14.81 -14.44 7.66
C ASP A 51 -13.62 -14.38 8.63
N GLN A 52 -12.54 -15.11 8.31
CA GLN A 52 -11.31 -15.07 9.11
C GLN A 52 -10.67 -13.68 9.08
N LEU A 53 -10.67 -13.03 7.91
CA LEU A 53 -10.15 -11.68 7.75
C LEU A 53 -10.97 -10.68 8.56
N ALA A 54 -12.30 -10.73 8.50
CA ALA A 54 -13.17 -9.85 9.25
C ALA A 54 -12.92 -9.96 10.77
N TYR A 55 -12.78 -11.18 11.29
CA TYR A 55 -12.43 -11.40 12.69
C TYR A 55 -11.04 -10.83 13.03
N LEU A 56 -10.06 -11.02 12.15
CA LEU A 56 -8.70 -10.51 12.37
C LEU A 56 -8.65 -8.97 12.37
N GLN A 57 -9.37 -8.33 11.44
CA GLN A 57 -9.51 -6.88 11.38
C GLN A 57 -10.15 -6.32 12.67
N LEU A 58 -11.17 -6.99 13.21
CA LEU A 58 -11.84 -6.58 14.47
C LEU A 58 -10.96 -6.77 15.71
N SER A 59 -10.06 -7.75 15.69
CA SER A 59 -9.20 -8.09 16.83
C SER A 59 -7.82 -7.41 16.80
N SER A 60 -7.56 -6.60 15.78
CA SER A 60 -6.27 -5.93 15.57
C SER A 60 -6.43 -4.42 15.66
N GLU A 61 -5.41 -3.76 16.20
CA GLU A 61 -5.36 -2.29 16.31
C GLU A 61 -4.71 -1.66 15.08
N THR A 62 -3.78 -2.38 14.46
CA THR A 62 -3.05 -1.90 13.29
C THR A 62 -2.92 -2.99 12.24
N ALA A 63 -2.78 -2.53 11.00
CA ALA A 63 -2.42 -3.38 9.87
C ALA A 63 -1.35 -2.70 9.02
N SER A 64 -0.48 -3.50 8.41
CA SER A 64 0.49 -3.00 7.43
C SER A 64 0.67 -3.96 6.28
N GLN A 65 1.06 -3.41 5.13
CA GLN A 65 1.31 -4.17 3.92
C GLN A 65 2.35 -3.47 3.07
N LYS A 66 3.16 -4.25 2.34
CA LYS A 66 3.96 -3.75 1.23
C LYS A 66 3.36 -4.21 -0.10
N LEU A 67 3.53 -3.40 -1.13
CA LEU A 67 3.11 -3.66 -2.50
C LEU A 67 4.24 -3.25 -3.43
N VAL A 68 4.58 -4.11 -4.38
CA VAL A 68 5.60 -3.80 -5.39
C VAL A 68 4.91 -3.66 -6.75
N ILE A 69 5.18 -2.56 -7.43
CA ILE A 69 4.78 -2.34 -8.83
C ILE A 69 6.04 -2.47 -9.68
N GLY A 70 6.16 -3.58 -10.40
CA GLY A 70 7.22 -3.79 -11.38
C GLY A 70 6.87 -3.08 -12.69
N CYS A 71 7.85 -2.43 -13.30
CA CYS A 71 7.61 -1.63 -14.50
C CYS A 71 8.69 -1.85 -15.56
N ARG A 72 8.27 -1.76 -16.82
CA ARG A 72 9.14 -1.79 -17.99
C ARG A 72 8.66 -0.74 -18.98
N TYR A 73 9.52 0.21 -19.37
CA TYR A 73 9.15 1.37 -20.20
C TYR A 73 7.86 2.09 -19.73
N TYR A 74 7.58 2.05 -18.44
CA TYR A 74 6.33 2.50 -17.84
C TYR A 74 6.61 3.22 -16.54
N ASP A 75 6.02 4.41 -16.38
CA ASP A 75 6.04 5.16 -15.13
C ASP A 75 4.61 5.31 -14.63
N PRO A 76 4.24 4.65 -13.50
CA PRO A 76 2.90 4.79 -12.93
C PRO A 76 2.62 6.19 -12.38
N GLY A 77 3.66 7.00 -12.13
CA GLY A 77 3.54 8.32 -11.54
C GLY A 77 2.85 8.30 -10.16
N ASP A 78 2.22 9.42 -9.83
CA ASP A 78 1.49 9.64 -8.58
C ASP A 78 -0.01 9.31 -8.68
N LYS A 79 -0.47 8.90 -9.86
CA LYS A 79 -1.88 8.59 -10.17
C LYS A 79 -2.30 7.17 -9.79
N VAL A 80 -1.48 6.46 -9.03
CA VAL A 80 -1.80 5.13 -8.52
C VAL A 80 -2.86 5.25 -7.43
N ILE A 81 -3.91 4.44 -7.54
CA ILE A 81 -4.93 4.29 -6.50
C ILE A 81 -4.92 2.84 -6.03
N LEU A 82 -4.83 2.64 -4.72
CA LEU A 82 -4.89 1.34 -4.10
C LEU A 82 -6.33 1.10 -3.62
N LEU A 83 -6.90 -0.04 -3.95
CA LEU A 83 -8.22 -0.44 -3.48
C LEU A 83 -8.06 -1.37 -2.28
N GLY A 84 -8.49 -0.92 -1.10
CA GLY A 84 -8.52 -1.73 0.11
C GLY A 84 -9.72 -2.69 0.17
N ASP A 85 -9.69 -3.61 1.13
CA ASP A 85 -10.73 -4.63 1.37
C ASP A 85 -12.14 -4.05 1.58
N GLY A 86 -12.26 -2.89 2.25
CA GLY A 86 -13.52 -2.18 2.43
C GLY A 86 -14.04 -1.40 1.22
N ASN A 87 -13.59 -1.70 0.00
CA ASN A 87 -13.83 -0.91 -1.22
C ASN A 87 -13.39 0.55 -1.11
N GLN A 88 -12.41 0.81 -0.26
CA GLN A 88 -11.91 2.16 -0.02
C GLN A 88 -10.71 2.44 -0.92
N ALA A 89 -10.83 3.50 -1.72
CA ALA A 89 -9.75 3.98 -2.58
C ALA A 89 -8.75 4.81 -1.76
N LEU A 90 -7.48 4.48 -1.90
CA LEU A 90 -6.34 5.15 -1.27
C LEU A 90 -5.44 5.71 -2.37
N SER A 91 -5.43 7.04 -2.53
CA SER A 91 -4.47 7.70 -3.41
C SER A 91 -3.13 7.84 -2.69
N LEU A 92 -2.02 7.63 -3.41
CA LEU A 92 -0.67 7.82 -2.85
C LEU A 92 -0.44 9.24 -2.31
N ASN A 93 -1.13 10.23 -2.87
CA ASN A 93 -1.00 11.64 -2.47
C ASN A 93 -2.03 12.07 -1.41
N ALA A 94 -2.91 11.17 -0.95
CA ALA A 94 -3.91 11.52 0.05
C ALA A 94 -3.26 11.67 1.43
N THR A 95 -2.95 12.91 1.82
CA THR A 95 -2.32 13.29 3.10
C THR A 95 -3.29 13.35 4.29
N ASP A 96 -4.56 13.01 4.10
CA ASP A 96 -5.64 13.54 4.96
C ASP A 96 -6.07 12.66 6.15
N SER A 97 -5.26 11.69 6.57
CA SER A 97 -5.67 10.82 7.68
C SER A 97 -4.50 10.37 8.56
N VAL A 98 -4.51 10.81 9.82
CA VAL A 98 -3.60 10.31 10.89
C VAL A 98 -3.65 8.79 11.04
N LEU A 99 -4.74 8.17 10.60
CA LEU A 99 -4.98 6.74 10.72
C LEU A 99 -4.37 5.91 9.58
N VAL A 100 -3.84 6.54 8.51
CA VAL A 100 -3.27 5.85 7.34
C VAL A 100 -2.00 6.56 6.91
N VAL A 101 -0.92 5.81 6.85
CA VAL A 101 0.38 6.28 6.36
C VAL A 101 0.74 5.46 5.13
N ILE A 102 1.01 6.15 4.03
CA ILE A 102 1.44 5.55 2.77
C ILE A 102 2.81 6.13 2.42
N ASP A 103 3.82 5.28 2.40
CA ASP A 103 5.19 5.64 2.07
C ASP A 103 5.60 4.99 0.75
N VAL A 104 6.11 5.77 -0.21
CA VAL A 104 6.82 5.23 -1.38
C VAL A 104 8.29 5.06 -0.99
N LEU A 105 8.68 3.82 -0.70
CA LEU A 105 10.03 3.50 -0.23
C LEU A 105 11.08 3.55 -1.35
N GLU A 106 10.67 3.16 -2.56
CA GLU A 106 11.51 3.17 -3.75
C GLU A 106 10.67 3.50 -4.98
N ASN A 107 11.23 4.25 -5.93
CA ASN A 107 10.64 4.47 -7.24
C ASN A 107 11.74 4.56 -8.32
N SER A 108 12.16 3.40 -8.84
CA SER A 108 13.07 3.33 -9.98
C SER A 108 12.34 3.31 -11.34
N CYS A 109 11.00 3.27 -11.35
CA CYS A 109 10.18 3.36 -12.57
C CYS A 109 10.28 4.70 -13.30
N SER A 110 10.48 5.78 -12.55
CA SER A 110 10.70 7.13 -13.11
C SER A 110 12.12 7.36 -13.65
N SER A 111 13.02 6.39 -13.50
CA SER A 111 14.40 6.50 -14.00
C SER A 111 14.46 6.25 -15.51
N ARG A 112 15.57 6.65 -16.17
CA ARG A 112 15.81 6.34 -17.61
C ARG A 112 16.05 4.84 -17.88
N SER A 113 15.90 3.99 -16.86
CA SER A 113 16.11 2.56 -16.97
C SER A 113 14.93 1.92 -17.71
N TYR A 114 15.23 0.88 -18.50
CA TYR A 114 14.21 0.14 -19.23
C TYR A 114 13.28 -0.68 -18.31
N ARG A 115 13.72 -0.95 -17.07
CA ARG A 115 13.00 -1.66 -16.02
C ARG A 115 13.26 -1.02 -14.66
N GLY A 116 12.28 -1.11 -13.78
CA GLY A 116 12.38 -0.65 -12.40
C GLY A 116 11.26 -1.20 -11.55
N GLU A 117 11.20 -0.72 -10.33
CA GLU A 117 10.19 -1.07 -9.33
C GLU A 117 9.78 0.17 -8.54
N MET A 118 8.51 0.21 -8.16
CA MET A 118 7.99 1.14 -7.17
C MET A 118 7.51 0.32 -5.97
N VAL A 119 8.10 0.58 -4.80
CA VAL A 119 7.78 -0.14 -3.56
C VAL A 119 6.97 0.79 -2.66
N ILE A 120 5.73 0.38 -2.38
CA ILE A 120 4.78 1.14 -1.56
C ILE A 120 4.59 0.40 -0.24
N GLN A 121 4.68 1.12 0.87
CA GLN A 121 4.36 0.62 2.20
C GLN A 121 3.14 1.34 2.75
N LEU A 122 2.18 0.57 3.22
CA LEU A 122 0.98 1.06 3.89
C LEU A 122 1.02 0.63 5.35
N ARG A 123 0.67 1.55 6.24
CA ARG A 123 0.43 1.30 7.66
C ARG A 123 -0.87 2.00 8.04
N THR A 124 -1.76 1.32 8.75
CA THR A 124 -3.07 1.87 9.09
C THR A 124 -3.54 1.40 10.46
N GLN A 125 -4.28 2.27 11.16
CA GLN A 125 -5.10 1.93 12.33
C GLN A 125 -6.52 1.54 11.92
N MET A 126 -6.92 1.80 10.68
CA MET A 126 -8.15 1.30 10.08
C MET A 126 -7.88 -0.04 9.39
N THR A 127 -7.86 -1.12 10.18
CA THR A 127 -7.51 -2.48 9.72
C THR A 127 -8.37 -2.99 8.57
N SER A 128 -9.61 -2.54 8.45
CA SER A 128 -10.54 -2.84 7.35
C SER A 128 -10.10 -2.30 5.97
N MET A 129 -9.06 -1.46 5.92
CA MET A 129 -8.48 -0.99 4.67
C MET A 129 -7.53 -2.01 4.03
N LEU A 130 -7.06 -2.99 4.79
CA LEU A 130 -6.15 -4.03 4.30
C LEU A 130 -6.84 -5.41 4.33
N PRO A 131 -6.50 -6.30 3.41
CA PRO A 131 -5.45 -6.19 2.39
C PRO A 131 -5.83 -5.29 1.20
N ILE A 132 -4.82 -4.86 0.43
CA ILE A 132 -5.04 -4.27 -0.89
C ILE A 132 -5.59 -5.35 -1.83
N ARG A 133 -6.76 -5.09 -2.40
CA ARG A 133 -7.51 -5.95 -3.31
C ARG A 133 -7.25 -5.67 -4.77
N ASP A 134 -6.95 -4.42 -5.13
CA ASP A 134 -6.57 -4.06 -6.49
C ASP A 134 -5.79 -2.75 -6.54
N VAL A 135 -5.25 -2.43 -7.71
CA VAL A 135 -4.48 -1.23 -8.00
C VAL A 135 -4.98 -0.64 -9.31
N LEU A 136 -5.44 0.61 -9.26
CA LEU A 136 -5.74 1.39 -10.45
C LEU A 136 -4.44 2.04 -10.93
N LEU A 137 -4.11 1.79 -12.19
CA LEU A 137 -2.89 2.25 -12.84
C LEU A 137 -3.23 3.04 -14.10
N PRO A 138 -2.45 4.08 -14.46
CA PRO A 138 -2.63 4.74 -15.75
C PRO A 138 -2.36 3.76 -16.91
N THR A 139 -3.13 3.88 -17.99
CA THR A 139 -2.93 3.03 -19.17
C THR A 139 -1.56 3.31 -19.80
N PRO A 140 -0.72 2.29 -20.09
CA PRO A 140 0.56 2.49 -20.75
C PRO A 140 0.42 3.15 -22.12
N THR A 141 1.33 4.05 -22.47
CA THR A 141 1.28 4.80 -23.74
C THR A 141 2.06 4.12 -24.88
N SER A 142 2.92 3.16 -24.55
CA SER A 142 3.73 2.40 -25.51
C SER A 142 3.31 0.92 -25.56
N ARG A 143 3.53 0.27 -26.71
CA ARG A 143 3.27 -1.17 -26.89
C ARG A 143 4.26 -2.06 -26.15
N ASP A 144 5.47 -1.55 -25.91
CA ASP A 144 6.53 -2.26 -25.19
C ASP A 144 6.46 -2.02 -23.67
N ALA A 145 5.54 -1.16 -23.24
CA ALA A 145 5.35 -0.84 -21.84
C ALA A 145 4.55 -1.93 -21.14
N GLU A 146 5.08 -2.40 -20.02
CA GLU A 146 4.51 -3.46 -19.21
C GLU A 146 4.55 -3.06 -17.73
N VAL A 147 3.53 -3.47 -16.99
CA VAL A 147 3.45 -3.29 -15.54
C VAL A 147 2.98 -4.57 -14.88
N SER A 148 3.57 -4.89 -13.74
CA SER A 148 3.18 -6.00 -12.89
C SER A 148 2.96 -5.48 -11.47
N VAL A 149 2.09 -6.14 -10.71
CA VAL A 149 1.82 -5.82 -9.31
C VAL A 149 1.99 -7.08 -8.49
N GLU A 150 2.83 -7.01 -7.47
CA GLU A 150 3.07 -8.06 -6.50
C GLU A 150 2.66 -7.58 -5.10
N PRO A 151 1.53 -8.07 -4.58
CA PRO A 151 1.14 -7.81 -3.19
C PRO A 151 2.04 -8.61 -2.23
N GLY A 152 2.66 -7.88 -1.30
CA GLY A 152 3.31 -8.48 -0.15
C GLY A 152 2.29 -9.03 0.86
N ALA A 153 2.80 -9.75 1.86
CA ALA A 153 1.98 -10.22 2.98
C ALA A 153 1.35 -9.04 3.74
N VAL A 154 0.19 -9.30 4.35
CA VAL A 154 -0.50 -8.35 5.22
C VAL A 154 -0.28 -8.76 6.66
N LEU A 155 0.11 -7.78 7.48
CA LEU A 155 0.45 -7.96 8.87
C LEU A 155 -0.60 -7.27 9.72
N PHE A 156 -1.20 -7.99 10.65
CA PHE A 156 -2.16 -7.47 11.62
C PHE A 156 -1.56 -7.57 13.03
N SER A 157 -1.69 -6.50 13.82
CA SER A 157 -1.09 -6.41 15.16
C SER A 157 -2.05 -5.79 16.17
N GLY A 158 -2.04 -6.33 17.38
CA GLY A 158 -2.79 -5.82 18.54
C GLY A 158 -2.09 -4.72 19.31
N THR A 159 -0.99 -4.15 18.78
CA THR A 159 -0.32 -3.00 19.37
C THR A 159 -0.10 -1.93 18.30
N VAL A 160 -0.48 -0.69 18.59
CA VAL A 160 0.02 0.48 17.86
C VAL A 160 1.54 0.57 18.03
N GLU A 161 2.32 0.28 17.00
CA GLU A 161 3.74 0.68 16.99
C GLU A 161 3.78 2.20 17.20
N GLY A 162 4.36 2.63 18.32
CA GLY A 162 4.45 4.03 18.70
C GLY A 162 5.26 4.86 17.69
N ALA A 163 4.53 5.56 16.83
CA ALA A 163 4.80 6.81 16.10
C ALA A 163 6.01 6.92 15.15
N PRO A 164 5.86 7.62 13.99
CA PRO A 164 6.95 8.44 13.49
C PRO A 164 7.10 9.64 14.43
N ILE A 165 8.25 9.75 15.10
CA ILE A 165 8.59 10.94 15.88
C ILE A 165 8.68 12.11 14.90
N GLY A 166 7.73 13.04 14.96
CA GLY A 166 7.86 14.32 14.28
C GLY A 166 9.08 15.06 14.85
N ILE A 167 9.96 15.52 13.97
CA ILE A 167 11.19 16.25 14.33
C ILE A 167 10.87 17.49 15.19
N ASP A 168 9.63 17.99 15.16
CA ASP A 168 9.16 19.15 15.93
C ASP A 168 8.74 18.85 17.38
N GLN A 169 8.65 17.58 17.80
CA GLN A 169 8.39 17.24 19.21
C GLN A 169 9.67 17.22 20.08
N LEU A 170 10.83 17.54 19.50
CA LEU A 170 12.13 17.60 20.16
C LEU A 170 12.39 18.89 21.01
N TYR A 171 11.48 19.87 21.10
CA TYR A 171 11.79 21.15 21.81
C TYR A 171 10.68 21.80 22.66
N ALA A 172 9.48 21.25 22.78
CA ALA A 172 8.35 22.01 23.36
C ALA A 172 7.99 21.72 24.83
N THR A 173 8.63 20.80 25.54
CA THR A 173 8.11 20.33 26.85
C THR A 173 8.97 20.53 28.09
N ASP A 174 10.16 21.14 28.06
CA ASP A 174 11.00 21.20 29.28
C ASP A 174 11.79 22.49 29.54
N VAL A 175 11.19 23.68 29.31
CA VAL A 175 11.69 24.92 29.93
C VAL A 175 10.54 25.84 30.37
N SER A 176 9.90 25.54 31.52
CA SER A 176 9.25 26.57 32.38
C SER A 176 8.82 26.08 33.77
N ARG A 177 9.37 24.96 34.27
CA ARG A 177 9.18 24.52 35.67
C ARG A 177 10.50 24.39 36.43
N TYR A 178 11.37 25.39 36.35
CA TYR A 178 12.46 25.57 37.30
C TYR A 178 12.85 27.04 37.41
N HIS A 179 12.15 27.79 38.25
CA HIS A 179 12.70 28.89 39.07
C HIS A 179 11.66 29.30 40.12
N ALA A 180 11.46 28.43 41.11
CA ALA A 180 11.05 28.83 42.44
C ALA A 180 12.02 28.16 43.42
N PHE A 181 12.47 28.91 44.43
CA PHE A 181 13.44 28.60 45.48
C PHE A 181 14.92 28.93 45.19
N LYS A 182 15.29 30.18 45.51
CA LYS A 182 16.44 30.44 46.40
C LYS A 182 16.06 31.51 47.43
N ARG A 183 16.39 31.20 48.68
CA ARG A 183 16.42 32.12 49.83
C ARG A 183 17.39 33.26 49.60
#